data_AF-A0A8T5SVF8-F1
#
_entry.id   AF-A0A8T5SVF8-F1
#
_cell.length_a   1.000
_cell.length_b   1.000
_cell.length_c   1.000
_cell.angle_alpha   90.00
_cell.angle_beta   90.00
_cell.angle_gamma   90.00
#
_symmetry.space_group_name_H-M   'P 1'
#
loop_
_entity.id
_entity.type
_entity.pdbx_description
1 polymer ?
#
loop_
_entity_poly.entity_id
_entity_poly.type
_entity_poly.pdbx_seq_one_letter_code
_entity_poly.pdbx_strand_id
1 'polypeptide(L)'
;MKKRSIVLLFIYLFSTTNMFLSIPLNADTTIEYVIMYDEYHGQFFDRELMSKALDSLNELIIYNNETKERVEIKIDLIFNNETAFNSTNLQGVDLLIMTNFGFEEENNLLLSERLAILDFMELGGSLFALCNPLSYDVNITGNPVPLNVFLNERDSALTTARIRTPNTVNSTVLVDDFSHVYENNTFISLKNYESDHTIFEQEVTISNLTLYSSSIELGNELRDVAIGRTLNTTYSVSEPYEIFRDPATGFLTWFLSQSVGNSRFVLSGSTIMFSDLDIIDGEKWIDQDQNLDLWKNTILWLLRYTPHPELPALPLLPFWSYALIVVGIAVIIFGMSVLLYRYRINKKTEFKVK
;
A
#
# COMPACT_ATOMS: atom_id res chain seq x y z
N MET A 1 -62.74 -20.11 3.65
CA MET A 1 -61.31 -20.43 3.93
C MET A 1 -60.38 -20.52 2.68
N LYS A 2 -60.85 -20.41 1.42
CA LYS A 2 -60.00 -20.66 0.23
C LYS A 2 -59.08 -19.50 -0.22
N LYS A 3 -59.44 -18.23 0.05
CA LYS A 3 -58.65 -17.07 -0.42
C LYS A 3 -57.45 -16.72 0.48
N ARG A 4 -57.52 -17.00 1.79
CA ARG A 4 -56.44 -16.68 2.76
C ARG A 4 -55.23 -17.62 2.64
N SER A 5 -55.43 -18.89 2.28
CA SER A 5 -54.32 -19.85 2.13
C SER A 5 -53.44 -19.60 0.90
N ILE A 6 -53.98 -19.02 -0.19
CA ILE A 6 -53.20 -18.71 -1.40
C ILE A 6 -52.27 -17.52 -1.14
N VAL A 7 -52.75 -16.52 -0.40
CA VAL A 7 -51.93 -15.35 -0.03
C VAL A 7 -50.77 -15.77 0.88
N LEU A 8 -51.01 -16.64 1.87
CA LEU A 8 -49.95 -17.20 2.72
C LEU A 8 -48.92 -18.02 1.94
N LEU A 9 -49.36 -18.80 0.94
CA LEU A 9 -48.46 -19.55 0.07
C LEU A 9 -47.56 -18.61 -0.76
N PHE A 10 -48.14 -17.56 -1.34
CA PHE A 10 -47.37 -16.54 -2.08
C PHE A 10 -46.37 -15.80 -1.19
N ILE A 11 -46.75 -15.45 0.04
CA ILE A 11 -45.85 -14.84 1.02
C ILE A 11 -44.71 -15.79 1.38
N TYR A 12 -44.99 -17.09 1.58
CA TYR A 12 -43.99 -18.10 1.91
C TYR A 12 -43.01 -18.38 0.74
N LEU A 13 -43.52 -18.34 -0.50
CA LEU A 13 -42.69 -18.45 -1.70
C LEU A 13 -41.79 -17.22 -1.90
N PHE A 14 -42.33 -16.02 -1.69
CA PHE A 14 -41.54 -14.79 -1.73
C PHE A 14 -40.50 -14.71 -0.59
N SER A 15 -40.80 -15.27 0.59
CA SER A 15 -39.84 -15.31 1.69
C SER A 15 -38.74 -16.35 1.48
N THR A 16 -39.03 -17.47 0.80
CA THR A 16 -38.04 -18.53 0.54
C THR A 16 -37.13 -18.21 -0.65
N THR A 17 -37.59 -17.48 -1.66
CA THR A 17 -36.72 -17.00 -2.75
C THR A 17 -35.74 -15.91 -2.32
N ASN A 18 -36.09 -15.12 -1.29
CA ASN A 18 -35.18 -14.13 -0.71
C ASN A 18 -34.18 -14.73 0.31
N MET A 19 -34.38 -15.97 0.78
CA MET A 19 -33.43 -16.63 1.69
C MET A 19 -32.16 -17.11 0.99
N PHE A 20 -32.15 -17.28 -0.34
CA PHE A 20 -30.97 -17.74 -1.08
C PHE A 20 -29.96 -16.63 -1.44
N LEU A 21 -30.21 -15.39 -1.03
CA LEU A 21 -29.36 -14.23 -1.32
C LEU A 21 -28.67 -13.64 -0.09
N SER A 22 -28.64 -14.38 1.02
CA SER A 22 -27.91 -13.98 2.23
C SER A 22 -26.91 -15.06 2.62
N ILE A 23 -25.87 -15.22 1.79
CA ILE A 23 -24.60 -15.73 2.27
C ILE A 23 -23.63 -14.54 2.26
N PRO A 24 -23.48 -13.77 3.36
CA PRO A 24 -22.19 -13.19 3.63
C PRO A 24 -21.35 -14.34 4.19
N LEU A 25 -20.58 -14.99 3.32
CA LEU A 25 -19.44 -15.74 3.81
C LEU A 25 -18.45 -14.64 4.19
N ASN A 26 -18.45 -14.22 5.45
CA ASN A 26 -17.32 -13.50 6.01
C ASN A 26 -16.15 -14.50 6.00
N ALA A 27 -15.47 -14.62 4.86
CA ALA A 27 -14.21 -15.31 4.77
C ALA A 27 -13.18 -14.35 5.34
N ASP A 28 -12.84 -14.52 6.62
CA ASP A 28 -11.61 -13.95 7.16
C ASP A 28 -10.47 -14.54 6.32
N THR A 29 -9.90 -13.73 5.43
CA THR A 29 -8.76 -14.14 4.60
C THR A 29 -7.50 -13.63 5.26
N THR A 30 -6.59 -14.53 5.58
CA THR A 30 -5.26 -14.15 6.08
C THR A 30 -4.26 -14.22 4.94
N ILE A 31 -3.53 -13.13 4.71
CA ILE A 31 -2.43 -13.05 3.76
C ILE A 31 -1.15 -12.83 4.57
N GLU A 32 -0.11 -13.59 4.26
CA GLU A 32 1.18 -13.55 4.97
C GLU A 32 2.23 -12.96 4.03
N TYR A 33 3.04 -12.02 4.54
CA TYR A 33 4.17 -11.44 3.85
C TYR A 33 5.42 -11.47 4.73
N VAL A 34 6.59 -11.49 4.11
CA VAL A 34 7.88 -11.37 4.78
C VAL A 34 8.53 -10.06 4.36
N ILE A 35 8.83 -9.20 5.35
CA ILE A 35 9.56 -7.96 5.12
C ILE A 35 10.93 -8.08 5.77
N MET A 36 11.98 -7.82 4.99
CA MET A 36 13.33 -7.68 5.50
C MET A 36 13.67 -6.20 5.68
N TYR A 37 14.04 -5.82 6.89
CA TYR A 37 14.56 -4.50 7.22
C TYR A 37 16.08 -4.58 7.38
N ASP A 38 16.80 -3.74 6.62
CA ASP A 38 18.25 -3.71 6.67
C ASP A 38 18.77 -3.00 7.92
N GLU A 39 19.74 -3.62 8.60
CA GLU A 39 20.52 -3.04 9.71
C GLU A 39 22.03 -3.30 9.55
N TYR A 40 22.45 -4.06 8.53
CA TYR A 40 23.84 -4.49 8.36
C TYR A 40 24.72 -3.37 7.77
N HIS A 41 24.15 -2.50 6.93
CA HIS A 41 24.88 -1.50 6.15
C HIS A 41 25.04 -0.14 6.85
N GLY A 42 25.19 -0.17 8.18
CA GLY A 42 25.57 1.01 8.97
C GLY A 42 24.57 2.16 8.95
N GLN A 43 23.28 1.87 8.77
CA GLN A 43 22.24 2.90 8.90
C GLN A 43 22.03 3.34 10.35
N PHE A 44 21.84 4.65 10.54
CA PHE A 44 21.47 5.21 11.84
C PHE A 44 20.04 4.85 12.26
N PHE A 45 19.12 4.79 11.31
CA PHE A 45 17.72 4.42 11.56
C PHE A 45 17.62 2.90 11.57
N ASP A 46 17.72 2.33 12.76
CA ASP A 46 17.54 0.90 13.03
C ASP A 46 16.11 0.62 13.54
N ARG A 47 15.84 -0.63 13.96
CA ARG A 47 14.55 -1.01 14.54
C ARG A 47 14.16 -0.23 15.78
N GLU A 48 15.10 0.31 16.56
CA GLU A 48 14.78 1.08 17.76
C GLU A 48 14.22 2.44 17.37
N LEU A 49 14.88 3.10 16.40
CA LEU A 49 14.43 4.39 15.88
C LEU A 49 13.28 4.30 14.86
N MET A 50 12.93 3.11 14.40
CA MET A 50 11.79 2.86 13.50
C MET A 50 10.69 2.03 14.15
N SER A 51 10.77 1.82 15.48
CA SER A 51 9.93 0.88 16.22
C SER A 51 8.45 1.09 15.96
N LYS A 52 7.96 2.33 15.99
CA LYS A 52 6.54 2.62 15.79
C LYS A 52 6.07 2.36 14.37
N ALA A 53 6.90 2.67 13.38
CA ALA A 53 6.57 2.40 11.98
C ALA A 53 6.51 0.88 11.72
N LEU A 54 7.48 0.13 12.25
CA LEU A 54 7.55 -1.32 12.14
C LEU A 54 6.45 -2.03 12.93
N ASP A 55 6.22 -1.63 14.19
CA ASP A 55 5.18 -2.19 15.05
C ASP A 55 3.78 -1.95 14.49
N SER A 56 3.60 -0.87 13.72
CA SER A 56 2.33 -0.58 13.06
C SER A 56 1.93 -1.62 12.00
N LEU A 57 2.85 -2.52 11.64
CA LEU A 57 2.66 -3.62 10.68
C LEU A 57 2.23 -4.94 11.36
N ASN A 58 2.32 -5.05 12.68
CA ASN A 58 2.14 -6.32 13.41
C ASN A 58 0.71 -6.91 13.25
N GLU A 59 -0.31 -6.08 13.02
CA GLU A 59 -1.69 -6.52 12.77
C GLU A 59 -2.42 -5.54 11.84
N LEU A 60 -2.17 -5.64 10.53
CA LEU A 60 -2.90 -4.84 9.53
C LEU A 60 -4.22 -5.53 9.19
N ILE A 61 -5.31 -5.03 9.74
CA ILE A 61 -6.67 -5.50 9.43
C ILE A 61 -7.33 -4.50 8.49
N ILE A 62 -7.65 -4.96 7.28
CA ILE A 62 -8.26 -4.13 6.25
C ILE A 62 -9.68 -4.61 6.01
N TYR A 63 -10.61 -3.67 6.09
CA TYR A 63 -12.02 -3.94 5.87
C TYR A 63 -12.43 -3.39 4.51
N ASN A 64 -12.68 -4.29 3.57
CA ASN A 64 -13.19 -3.88 2.27
C ASN A 64 -14.69 -3.57 2.40
N ASN A 65 -15.02 -2.29 2.32
CA ASN A 65 -16.40 -1.81 2.47
C ASN A 65 -17.35 -2.33 1.38
N GLU A 66 -16.83 -2.65 0.19
CA GLU A 66 -17.58 -3.13 -0.95
C GLU A 66 -17.87 -4.64 -0.85
N THR A 67 -16.85 -5.43 -0.49
CA THR A 67 -16.96 -6.89 -0.40
C THR A 67 -17.47 -7.37 0.95
N LYS A 68 -17.45 -6.49 1.97
CA LYS A 68 -17.69 -6.81 3.38
C LYS A 68 -16.68 -7.84 3.93
N GLU A 69 -15.59 -8.09 3.22
CA GLU A 69 -14.53 -9.00 3.66
C GLU A 69 -13.59 -8.29 4.62
N ARG A 70 -13.16 -9.06 5.61
CA ARG A 70 -12.08 -8.69 6.52
C ARG A 70 -10.84 -9.44 6.06
N VAL A 71 -9.83 -8.70 5.65
CA VAL A 71 -8.52 -9.24 5.29
C VAL A 71 -7.56 -8.94 6.43
N GLU A 72 -6.95 -9.98 6.98
CA GLU A 72 -5.89 -9.87 7.96
C GLU A 72 -4.56 -10.05 7.24
N ILE A 73 -3.73 -9.01 7.24
CA ILE A 73 -2.39 -9.05 6.69
C ILE A 73 -1.42 -9.29 7.84
N LYS A 74 -0.75 -10.44 7.81
CA LYS A 74 0.31 -10.78 8.74
C LYS A 74 1.66 -10.52 8.09
N ILE A 75 2.52 -9.82 8.81
CA ILE A 75 3.85 -9.48 8.35
C ILE A 75 4.85 -10.14 9.30
N ASP A 76 5.73 -10.97 8.74
CA ASP A 76 6.92 -11.45 9.43
C ASP A 76 8.08 -10.48 9.18
N LEU A 77 8.54 -9.82 10.24
CA LEU A 77 9.61 -8.83 10.18
C LEU A 77 10.95 -9.50 10.47
N ILE A 78 11.83 -9.52 9.46
CA ILE A 78 13.20 -9.99 9.58
C ILE A 78 14.13 -8.78 9.61
N PHE A 79 15.01 -8.73 10.60
CA PHE A 79 16.02 -7.69 10.70
C PHE A 79 17.38 -8.26 10.30
N ASN A 80 17.96 -7.74 9.22
CA ASN A 80 19.26 -8.19 8.74
C ASN A 80 20.38 -7.35 9.36
N ASN A 81 20.98 -7.83 10.45
CA ASN A 81 22.07 -7.16 11.16
C ASN A 81 23.40 -7.93 11.15
N GLU A 82 23.43 -9.13 10.55
CA GLU A 82 24.59 -10.04 10.63
C GLU A 82 25.24 -10.33 9.28
N THR A 83 24.52 -10.19 8.16
CA THR A 83 24.99 -10.70 6.87
C THR A 83 24.81 -9.72 5.72
N ALA A 84 25.81 -9.70 4.84
CA ALA A 84 25.71 -9.13 3.51
C ALA A 84 24.58 -9.79 2.69
N PHE A 85 23.92 -9.03 1.82
CA PHE A 85 22.84 -9.52 0.98
C PHE A 85 23.35 -10.54 -0.06
N ASN A 86 22.58 -11.60 -0.23
CA ASN A 86 22.86 -12.61 -1.22
C ASN A 86 21.56 -13.28 -1.69
N SER A 87 21.64 -14.05 -2.77
CA SER A 87 20.48 -14.73 -3.36
C SER A 87 19.74 -15.67 -2.38
N THR A 88 20.42 -16.16 -1.34
CA THR A 88 19.82 -17.10 -0.39
C THR A 88 19.08 -16.39 0.74
N ASN A 89 19.64 -15.31 1.31
CA ASN A 89 18.96 -14.59 2.39
C ASN A 89 17.80 -13.72 1.90
N LEU A 90 17.82 -13.25 0.64
CA LEU A 90 16.70 -12.56 0.01
C LEU A 90 15.62 -13.52 -0.51
N GLN A 91 15.87 -14.83 -0.52
CA GLN A 91 14.89 -15.79 -1.01
C GLN A 91 13.70 -15.90 -0.03
N GLY A 92 12.49 -15.67 -0.54
CA GLY A 92 11.27 -15.74 0.25
C GLY A 92 10.92 -14.44 1.00
N VAL A 93 11.73 -13.39 0.84
CA VAL A 93 11.36 -12.03 1.22
C VAL A 93 10.41 -11.47 0.16
N ASP A 94 9.37 -10.74 0.56
CA ASP A 94 8.44 -10.05 -0.35
C ASP A 94 8.82 -8.58 -0.54
N LEU A 95 9.36 -7.96 0.52
CA LEU A 95 9.80 -6.56 0.51
C LEU A 95 11.11 -6.40 1.27
N LEU A 96 12.09 -5.77 0.62
CA LEU A 96 13.30 -5.27 1.24
C LEU A 96 13.15 -3.77 1.55
N ILE A 97 13.42 -3.36 2.79
CA ILE A 97 13.48 -1.96 3.20
C ILE A 97 14.93 -1.61 3.53
N MET A 98 15.45 -0.59 2.85
CA MET A 98 16.80 -0.08 3.05
C MET A 98 16.72 1.41 3.38
N THR A 99 17.38 1.82 4.46
CA THR A 99 17.46 3.24 4.82
C THR A 99 18.78 3.84 4.39
N ASN A 100 19.16 4.98 4.95
CA ASN A 100 20.33 5.78 4.57
C ASN A 100 21.67 5.04 4.84
N PHE A 101 21.95 4.00 4.06
CA PHE A 101 23.08 3.08 4.22
C PHE A 101 24.41 3.66 3.71
N GLY A 102 25.51 2.98 4.05
CA GLY A 102 26.82 3.27 3.46
C GLY A 102 27.45 4.56 3.95
N PHE A 103 27.11 5.00 5.17
CA PHE A 103 27.73 6.18 5.80
C PHE A 103 29.26 6.09 5.86
N GLU A 104 29.79 4.88 6.03
CA GLU A 104 31.21 4.56 5.93
C GLU A 104 31.47 3.66 4.71
N GLU A 105 32.67 3.72 4.15
CA GLU A 105 33.00 2.96 2.92
C GLU A 105 32.80 1.45 3.06
N GLU A 106 33.06 0.90 4.25
CA GLU A 106 32.89 -0.53 4.55
C GLU A 106 31.42 -0.96 4.66
N ASN A 107 30.52 0.01 4.87
CA ASN A 107 29.08 -0.20 4.95
C ASN A 107 28.39 -0.07 3.58
N ASN A 108 29.16 0.17 2.51
CA ASN A 108 28.62 0.21 1.16
C ASN A 108 28.29 -1.19 0.64
N LEU A 109 27.18 -1.31 -0.08
CA LEU A 109 26.82 -2.54 -0.79
C LEU A 109 27.94 -2.97 -1.74
N LEU A 110 28.41 -4.19 -1.58
CA LEU A 110 29.31 -4.82 -2.54
C LEU A 110 28.59 -5.06 -3.88
N LEU A 111 29.34 -5.19 -4.97
CA LEU A 111 28.76 -5.47 -6.28
C LEU A 111 27.89 -6.73 -6.27
N SER A 112 28.31 -7.78 -5.55
CA SER A 112 27.54 -9.02 -5.40
C SER A 112 26.19 -8.79 -4.71
N GLU A 113 26.14 -7.89 -3.73
CA GLU A 113 24.92 -7.56 -2.99
C GLU A 113 23.96 -6.78 -3.87
N ARG A 114 24.48 -5.77 -4.59
CA ARG A 114 23.69 -5.01 -5.55
C ARG A 114 23.08 -5.92 -6.61
N LEU A 115 23.85 -6.85 -7.17
CA LEU A 115 23.34 -7.83 -8.12
C LEU A 115 22.30 -8.77 -7.49
N ALA A 116 22.49 -9.21 -6.25
CA ALA A 116 21.52 -10.05 -5.56
C ALA A 116 20.18 -9.32 -5.32
N ILE A 117 20.20 -8.03 -4.96
CA ILE A 117 19.00 -7.21 -4.81
C ILE A 117 18.30 -7.03 -6.16
N LEU A 118 19.05 -6.79 -7.24
CA LEU A 118 18.47 -6.68 -8.59
C LEU A 118 17.82 -8.00 -9.03
N ASP A 119 18.47 -9.14 -8.79
CA ASP A 119 17.89 -10.46 -9.09
C ASP A 119 16.63 -10.72 -8.25
N PHE A 120 16.63 -10.35 -6.97
CA PHE A 120 15.46 -10.37 -6.09
C PHE A 120 14.29 -9.56 -6.68
N MET A 121 14.57 -8.35 -7.18
CA MET A 121 13.57 -7.53 -7.85
C MET A 121 13.14 -8.11 -9.21
N GLU A 122 14.00 -8.77 -9.97
CA GLU A 122 13.58 -9.44 -11.21
C GLU A 122 12.64 -10.63 -10.94
N LEU A 123 12.78 -11.27 -9.77
CA LEU A 123 11.94 -12.39 -9.32
C LEU A 123 10.59 -11.97 -8.71
N GLY A 124 10.33 -10.67 -8.55
CA GLY A 124 9.05 -10.14 -8.06
C GLY A 124 9.10 -9.48 -6.68
N GLY A 125 10.27 -9.46 -6.05
CA GLY A 125 10.48 -8.78 -4.77
C GLY A 125 10.45 -7.26 -4.87
N SER A 126 9.78 -6.61 -3.94
CA SER A 126 9.68 -5.14 -3.91
C SER A 126 10.80 -4.49 -3.09
N LEU A 127 11.12 -3.25 -3.39
CA LEU A 127 12.16 -2.48 -2.71
C LEU A 127 11.65 -1.12 -2.25
N PHE A 128 11.85 -0.81 -0.97
CA PHE A 128 11.73 0.54 -0.43
C PHE A 128 13.11 1.07 -0.09
N ALA A 129 13.61 2.02 -0.89
CA ALA A 129 14.86 2.70 -0.61
C ALA A 129 14.59 4.10 -0.02
N LEU A 130 15.16 4.38 1.13
CA LEU A 130 15.06 5.67 1.80
C LEU A 130 16.43 6.31 1.94
N CYS A 131 16.47 7.63 1.81
CA CYS A 131 17.63 8.47 2.11
C CYS A 131 17.17 9.57 3.07
N ASN A 132 18.11 10.29 3.68
CA ASN A 132 17.79 11.49 4.46
C ASN A 132 18.12 12.79 3.72
N PRO A 133 17.54 13.92 4.18
CA PRO A 133 18.01 15.25 3.84
C PRO A 133 19.39 15.56 4.43
N LEU A 134 19.96 16.67 3.95
CA LEU A 134 21.06 17.34 4.65
C LEU A 134 20.62 17.75 6.06
N SER A 135 21.42 17.41 7.07
CA SER A 135 21.22 17.79 8.45
C SER A 135 22.51 18.34 9.07
N TYR A 136 22.35 19.15 10.13
CA TYR A 136 23.48 19.58 10.97
C TYR A 136 24.04 18.44 11.83
N ASP A 137 23.21 17.46 12.19
CA ASP A 137 23.67 16.25 12.86
C ASP A 137 24.20 15.27 11.81
N VAL A 138 25.51 15.03 11.90
CA VAL A 138 26.27 14.17 10.99
C VAL A 138 25.75 12.73 10.97
N ASN A 139 25.13 12.25 12.05
CA ASN A 139 24.66 10.86 12.10
C ASN A 139 23.37 10.65 11.27
N ILE A 140 22.58 11.71 11.07
CA ILE A 140 21.30 11.64 10.36
C ILE A 140 21.35 12.25 8.97
N THR A 141 22.41 13.01 8.64
CA THR A 141 22.57 13.62 7.32
C THR A 141 22.56 12.56 6.22
N GLY A 142 21.89 12.86 5.10
CA GLY A 142 21.79 11.93 3.99
C GLY A 142 23.13 11.66 3.32
N ASN A 143 23.45 10.37 3.12
CA ASN A 143 24.55 9.91 2.28
C ASN A 143 24.02 9.21 1.03
N PRO A 144 23.55 9.97 0.04
CA PRO A 144 22.92 9.42 -1.17
C PRO A 144 23.89 8.79 -2.18
N VAL A 145 25.21 8.95 -2.05
CA VAL A 145 26.16 8.46 -3.06
C VAL A 145 26.07 6.94 -3.25
N PRO A 146 26.11 6.10 -2.20
CA PRO A 146 25.98 4.65 -2.34
C PRO A 146 24.64 4.24 -2.97
N LEU A 147 23.55 4.87 -2.54
CA LEU A 147 22.21 4.64 -3.10
C LEU A 147 22.15 5.03 -4.59
N ASN A 148 22.64 6.21 -4.96
CA ASN A 148 22.67 6.68 -6.35
C ASN A 148 23.53 5.80 -7.26
N VAL A 149 24.63 5.21 -6.74
CA VAL A 149 25.42 4.22 -7.47
C VAL A 149 24.60 2.94 -7.69
N PHE A 150 23.92 2.45 -6.66
CA PHE A 150 23.03 1.28 -6.79
C PHE A 150 21.88 1.51 -7.79
N LEU A 151 21.24 2.69 -7.79
CA LEU A 151 20.16 3.00 -8.73
C LEU A 151 20.62 3.08 -10.20
N ASN A 152 21.93 3.22 -10.44
CA ASN A 152 22.58 3.19 -11.76
C ASN A 152 23.11 1.80 -12.15
N GLU A 153 22.99 0.79 -11.29
CA GLU A 153 23.60 -0.53 -11.53
C GLU A 153 22.86 -1.29 -12.64
N ARG A 154 23.62 -2.00 -13.50
CA ARG A 154 23.21 -2.63 -14.78
C ARG A 154 22.81 -1.65 -15.90
N ASP A 155 22.88 -2.15 -17.15
CA ASP A 155 22.40 -1.44 -18.36
C ASP A 155 20.89 -1.14 -18.32
N SER A 156 20.15 -1.77 -17.41
CA SER A 156 18.75 -1.47 -17.08
C SER A 156 18.72 -0.76 -15.74
N ALA A 157 19.04 0.54 -15.73
CA ALA A 157 18.96 1.34 -14.50
C ALA A 157 17.59 1.14 -13.85
N LEU A 158 17.56 0.75 -12.56
CA LEU A 158 16.31 0.57 -11.79
C LEU A 158 15.37 1.75 -11.98
N THR A 159 15.97 2.94 -12.01
CA THR A 159 15.34 4.20 -12.35
C THR A 159 16.42 5.16 -12.83
N THR A 160 16.06 6.21 -13.56
CA THR A 160 16.94 7.37 -13.81
C THR A 160 16.84 8.43 -12.72
N ALA A 161 15.99 8.22 -11.70
CA ALA A 161 15.81 9.14 -10.57
C ALA A 161 16.93 9.04 -9.53
N ARG A 162 17.45 10.17 -9.05
CA ARG A 162 18.57 10.23 -8.10
C ARG A 162 18.23 11.14 -6.94
N ILE A 163 18.70 10.82 -5.74
CA ILE A 163 18.70 11.81 -4.65
C ILE A 163 19.68 12.92 -5.05
N ARG A 164 19.26 14.18 -4.98
CA ARG A 164 20.06 15.31 -5.45
C ARG A 164 21.33 15.49 -4.60
N THR A 165 22.47 15.59 -5.28
CA THR A 165 23.81 15.78 -4.70
C THR A 165 24.65 16.71 -5.58
N PRO A 166 24.53 18.04 -5.44
CA PRO A 166 25.21 18.97 -6.31
C PRO A 166 26.69 19.07 -5.92
N ASN A 167 27.54 18.34 -6.64
CA ASN A 167 29.01 18.34 -6.47
C ASN A 167 29.52 18.04 -5.05
N THR A 168 28.64 17.52 -4.16
CA THR A 168 28.91 17.14 -2.77
C THR A 168 28.61 15.67 -2.55
N VAL A 169 29.13 15.11 -1.46
CA VAL A 169 28.80 13.75 -1.01
C VAL A 169 27.42 13.71 -0.33
N ASN A 170 27.07 14.78 0.37
CA ASN A 170 25.83 14.89 1.12
C ASN A 170 24.64 15.22 0.21
N SER A 171 23.46 14.76 0.64
CA SER A 171 22.16 15.13 0.04
C SER A 171 21.88 16.62 0.15
N THR A 172 20.83 17.09 -0.52
CA THR A 172 20.24 18.41 -0.27
C THR A 172 19.15 18.35 0.80
N VAL A 173 18.65 19.51 1.22
CA VAL A 173 17.45 19.64 2.06
C VAL A 173 16.41 20.48 1.32
N LEU A 174 15.14 20.14 1.46
CA LEU A 174 14.02 20.96 0.96
C LEU A 174 13.70 22.07 1.97
N VAL A 175 13.40 23.26 1.44
CA VAL A 175 13.12 24.47 2.22
C VAL A 175 11.89 25.17 1.67
N ASP A 176 10.98 25.57 2.55
CA ASP A 176 9.82 26.39 2.22
C ASP A 176 9.61 27.52 3.24
N ASP A 177 9.80 28.76 2.80
CA ASP A 177 9.69 29.94 3.66
C ASP A 177 8.23 30.35 3.96
N PHE A 178 7.24 29.72 3.31
CA PHE A 178 5.83 30.08 3.42
C PHE A 178 4.97 29.02 4.12
N SER A 179 5.30 27.74 3.92
CA SER A 179 4.53 26.61 4.43
C SER A 179 5.41 25.66 5.24
N HIS A 180 5.72 26.07 6.46
CA HIS A 180 6.54 25.31 7.39
C HIS A 180 5.95 25.30 8.80
N VAL A 181 6.45 24.39 9.64
CA VAL A 181 6.06 24.22 11.05
C VAL A 181 7.24 24.41 11.97
N TYR A 182 6.96 24.63 13.26
CA TYR A 182 7.97 24.75 14.33
C TYR A 182 9.06 25.81 14.09
N GLU A 183 8.71 26.89 13.37
CA GLU A 183 9.65 27.97 13.01
C GLU A 183 10.91 27.50 12.26
N ASN A 184 10.84 26.32 11.64
CA ASN A 184 11.93 25.74 10.87
C ASN A 184 11.50 25.58 9.41
N ASN A 185 12.06 26.39 8.51
CA ASN A 185 11.71 26.38 7.09
C ASN A 185 12.09 25.09 6.35
N THR A 186 12.86 24.18 6.97
CA THR A 186 13.14 22.85 6.43
C THR A 186 12.04 21.83 6.77
N PHE A 187 11.16 22.14 7.73
CA PHE A 187 10.04 21.27 8.14
C PHE A 187 8.78 21.73 7.42
N ILE A 188 8.61 21.23 6.21
CA ILE A 188 7.59 21.67 5.26
C ILE A 188 6.24 21.08 5.65
N SER A 189 5.21 21.91 5.69
CA SER A 189 3.83 21.49 5.94
C SER A 189 3.06 21.42 4.62
N LEU A 190 2.71 20.21 4.20
CA LEU A 190 1.81 19.98 3.07
C LEU A 190 0.40 19.78 3.61
N LYS A 191 -0.49 20.75 3.41
CA LYS A 191 -1.90 20.65 3.83
C LYS A 191 -2.82 20.59 2.62
N ASN A 192 -3.87 19.78 2.70
CA ASN A 192 -4.76 19.48 1.57
C ASN A 192 -3.98 19.06 0.32
N TYR A 193 -2.96 18.21 0.52
CA TYR A 193 -2.14 17.65 -0.52
C TYR A 193 -3.00 16.74 -1.40
N GLU A 194 -3.01 17.01 -2.71
CA GLU A 194 -3.77 16.24 -3.70
C GLU A 194 -2.80 15.39 -4.52
N SER A 195 -3.07 14.08 -4.60
CA SER A 195 -2.33 13.13 -5.42
C SER A 195 -3.24 11.98 -5.81
N ASP A 196 -3.40 11.75 -7.12
CA ASP A 196 -4.26 10.68 -7.67
C ASP A 196 -3.60 9.29 -7.57
N HIS A 197 -2.44 9.17 -6.90
CA HIS A 197 -1.73 7.89 -6.80
C HIS A 197 -2.30 7.05 -5.65
N THR A 198 -2.47 5.75 -5.88
CA THR A 198 -3.03 4.78 -4.94
C THR A 198 -2.48 4.87 -3.51
N ILE A 199 -1.18 5.11 -3.34
CA ILE A 199 -0.52 5.30 -2.03
C ILE A 199 -1.16 6.45 -1.22
N PHE A 200 -1.69 7.49 -1.87
CA PHE A 200 -2.30 8.63 -1.21
C PHE A 200 -3.82 8.53 -1.04
N GLU A 201 -4.49 7.55 -1.65
CA GLU A 201 -5.97 7.55 -1.74
C GLU A 201 -6.67 6.32 -1.12
N GLN A 202 -6.13 5.11 -1.28
CA GLN A 202 -6.98 3.91 -1.29
C GLN A 202 -7.34 3.31 0.07
N GLU A 203 -6.43 3.31 1.05
CA GLU A 203 -6.69 2.75 2.39
C GLU A 203 -7.05 3.86 3.40
N VAL A 204 -6.18 4.87 3.45
CA VAL A 204 -6.39 6.12 4.16
C VAL A 204 -6.01 7.24 3.22
N THR A 205 -6.90 8.21 3.03
CA THR A 205 -6.59 9.38 2.21
C THR A 205 -5.55 10.25 2.92
N ILE A 206 -4.39 10.42 2.29
CA ILE A 206 -3.26 11.20 2.79
C ILE A 206 -3.35 12.61 2.21
N SER A 207 -3.68 13.56 3.07
CA SER A 207 -3.90 14.97 2.70
C SER A 207 -3.04 15.94 3.49
N ASN A 208 -2.53 15.53 4.65
CA ASN A 208 -1.70 16.36 5.50
C ASN A 208 -0.41 15.63 5.83
N LEU A 209 0.72 16.27 5.61
CA LEU A 209 2.05 15.72 5.87
C LEU A 209 2.97 16.81 6.42
N THR A 210 3.84 16.41 7.34
CA THR A 210 4.99 17.21 7.76
C THR A 210 6.25 16.54 7.22
N LEU A 211 6.94 17.24 6.32
CA LEU A 211 8.01 16.74 5.46
C LEU A 211 9.36 17.35 5.84
N TYR A 212 10.36 16.50 6.04
CA TYR A 212 11.77 16.88 6.06
C TYR A 212 12.54 15.90 5.17
N SER A 213 12.95 16.35 3.99
CA SER A 213 13.39 15.46 2.92
C SER A 213 14.41 16.12 2.00
N SER A 214 15.25 15.28 1.37
CA SER A 214 16.02 15.67 0.20
C SER A 214 15.11 15.75 -1.04
N SER A 215 15.59 16.45 -2.07
CA SER A 215 14.93 16.43 -3.38
C SER A 215 15.43 15.26 -4.22
N ILE A 216 14.54 14.69 -5.02
CA ILE A 216 14.82 13.68 -6.03
C ILE A 216 14.92 14.39 -7.39
N GLU A 217 16.06 14.24 -8.05
CA GLU A 217 16.25 14.62 -9.44
C GLU A 217 15.73 13.50 -10.35
N LEU A 218 14.92 13.86 -11.34
CA LEU A 218 14.28 12.92 -12.25
C LEU A 218 14.87 13.03 -13.65
N GLY A 219 15.07 11.88 -14.31
CA GLY A 219 15.19 11.85 -15.76
C GLY A 219 13.91 12.38 -16.43
N ASN A 220 14.03 12.90 -17.65
CA ASN A 220 12.91 13.55 -18.35
C ASN A 220 11.70 12.61 -18.54
N GLU A 221 11.95 11.31 -18.67
CA GLU A 221 10.96 10.25 -18.85
C GLU A 221 10.22 9.83 -17.57
N LEU A 222 10.60 10.35 -16.39
CA LEU A 222 10.08 9.89 -15.09
C LEU A 222 9.17 10.89 -14.37
N ARG A 223 8.60 11.87 -15.08
CA ARG A 223 7.73 12.88 -14.44
C ARG A 223 6.41 12.30 -13.92
N ASP A 224 5.91 11.24 -14.54
CA ASP A 224 4.63 10.61 -14.17
C ASP A 224 4.74 9.66 -12.97
N VAL A 225 5.95 9.21 -12.64
CA VAL A 225 6.23 8.34 -11.46
C VAL A 225 6.57 9.14 -10.19
N ALA A 226 6.65 10.46 -10.31
CA ALA A 226 6.87 11.38 -9.20
C ALA A 226 5.57 11.71 -8.49
N ILE A 227 5.28 10.98 -7.40
CA ILE A 227 4.00 11.03 -6.69
C ILE A 227 4.02 11.95 -5.45
N GLY A 228 5.21 12.17 -4.85
CA GLY A 228 5.43 13.15 -3.79
C GLY A 228 6.07 14.39 -4.38
N ARG A 229 5.28 15.46 -4.51
CA ARG A 229 5.64 16.75 -5.05
C ARG A 229 5.58 17.78 -3.93
N THR A 230 6.45 18.77 -3.97
CA THR A 230 6.41 19.88 -3.02
C THR A 230 5.46 20.97 -3.49
N LEU A 231 5.24 21.98 -2.65
CA LEU A 231 4.60 23.22 -3.09
C LEU A 231 5.50 23.97 -4.08
N ASN A 232 4.90 24.88 -4.84
CA ASN A 232 5.63 25.68 -5.84
C ASN A 232 6.57 26.74 -5.24
N THR A 233 6.44 26.99 -3.94
CA THR A 233 7.28 27.89 -3.15
C THR A 233 8.55 27.21 -2.65
N THR A 234 8.60 25.88 -2.71
CA THR A 234 9.69 25.09 -2.17
C THR A 234 10.92 25.12 -3.07
N TYR A 235 12.10 25.11 -2.47
CA TYR A 235 13.38 24.98 -3.15
C TYR A 235 14.27 23.99 -2.39
N SER A 236 15.38 23.58 -3.00
CA SER A 236 16.35 22.71 -2.34
C SER A 236 17.67 23.43 -2.13
N VAL A 237 18.32 23.18 -1.00
CA VAL A 237 19.59 23.79 -0.60
C VAL A 237 20.61 22.70 -0.34
N SER A 238 21.83 22.89 -0.85
CA SER A 238 22.97 22.01 -0.56
C SER A 238 23.85 22.57 0.56
N GLU A 239 24.80 21.76 1.03
CA GLU A 239 25.79 22.17 2.04
C GLU A 239 26.58 23.44 1.67
N PRO A 240 27.03 23.66 0.41
CA PRO A 240 27.61 24.94 -0.01
C PRO A 240 26.58 26.06 -0.23
N TYR A 241 25.34 25.90 0.25
CA TYR A 241 24.23 26.83 0.10
C TYR A 241 23.82 27.12 -1.36
N GLU A 242 24.06 26.19 -2.27
CA GLU A 242 23.53 26.30 -3.62
C GLU A 242 22.02 26.02 -3.62
N ILE A 243 21.25 26.91 -4.26
CA ILE A 243 19.80 26.85 -4.30
C ILE A 243 19.35 26.24 -5.64
N PHE A 244 18.49 25.23 -5.55
CA PHE A 244 17.91 24.53 -6.69
C PHE A 244 16.39 24.69 -6.69
N ARG A 245 15.84 25.00 -7.86
CA ARG A 245 14.41 25.03 -8.15
C ARG A 245 14.19 24.35 -9.49
N ASP A 246 13.06 23.67 -9.67
CA ASP A 246 12.67 23.19 -11.00
C ASP A 246 12.03 24.36 -11.77
N PRO A 247 12.68 24.88 -12.83
CA PRO A 247 12.14 26.02 -13.57
C PRO A 247 10.97 25.65 -14.48
N ALA A 248 10.74 24.37 -14.75
CA ALA A 248 9.74 23.89 -15.70
C ALA A 248 8.40 23.57 -15.03
N THR A 249 8.44 22.88 -13.89
CA THR A 249 7.22 22.45 -13.17
C THR A 249 6.91 23.33 -11.96
N GLY A 250 7.91 24.01 -11.41
CA GLY A 250 7.80 24.82 -10.20
C GLY A 250 7.80 24.02 -8.90
N PHE A 251 7.67 22.69 -8.93
CA PHE A 251 7.73 21.82 -7.74
C PHE A 251 8.97 20.92 -7.78
N LEU A 252 9.40 20.45 -6.62
CA LEU A 252 10.43 19.43 -6.47
C LEU A 252 9.78 18.09 -6.09
N THR A 253 10.47 17.00 -6.40
CA THR A 253 10.02 15.65 -6.04
C THR A 253 10.74 15.19 -4.77
N TRP A 254 10.02 14.55 -3.85
CA TRP A 254 10.57 13.99 -2.62
C TRP A 254 10.20 12.51 -2.43
N PHE A 255 9.21 12.02 -3.19
CA PHE A 255 8.74 10.64 -3.16
C PHE A 255 8.45 10.16 -4.58
N LEU A 256 8.98 9.00 -4.94
CA LEU A 256 8.79 8.36 -6.23
C LEU A 256 8.30 6.93 -6.05
N SER A 257 7.34 6.51 -6.86
CA SER A 257 6.88 5.12 -6.93
C SER A 257 6.89 4.64 -8.38
N GLN A 258 7.41 3.44 -8.60
CA GLN A 258 7.50 2.85 -9.93
C GLN A 258 7.25 1.34 -9.87
N SER A 259 6.56 0.82 -10.89
CA SER A 259 6.52 -0.62 -11.15
C SER A 259 7.66 -1.00 -12.08
N VAL A 260 8.47 -1.99 -11.69
CA VAL A 260 9.62 -2.48 -12.46
C VAL A 260 9.36 -3.96 -12.77
N GLY A 261 8.82 -4.25 -13.95
CA GLY A 261 8.37 -5.59 -14.31
C GLY A 261 7.34 -6.14 -13.30
N ASN A 262 7.68 -7.26 -12.66
CA ASN A 262 6.87 -7.89 -11.62
C ASN A 262 7.21 -7.44 -10.20
N SER A 263 7.89 -6.30 -10.05
CA SER A 263 8.23 -5.72 -8.74
C SER A 263 7.74 -4.29 -8.61
N ARG A 264 7.77 -3.78 -7.38
CA ARG A 264 7.47 -2.37 -7.09
C ARG A 264 8.63 -1.75 -6.35
N PHE A 265 8.89 -0.49 -6.67
CA PHE A 265 9.99 0.28 -6.15
C PHE A 265 9.47 1.61 -5.63
N VAL A 266 9.89 1.99 -4.43
CA VAL A 266 9.68 3.34 -3.89
C VAL A 266 11.02 3.92 -3.48
N LEU A 267 11.24 5.17 -3.87
CA LEU A 267 12.36 6.00 -3.43
C LEU A 267 11.83 7.18 -2.63
N SER A 268 12.32 7.34 -1.41
CA SER A 268 12.02 8.48 -0.54
C SER A 268 13.28 9.27 -0.23
N GLY A 269 13.18 10.60 -0.29
CA GLY A 269 14.22 11.50 0.21
C GLY A 269 14.20 11.69 1.73
N SER A 270 13.32 11.00 2.47
CA SER A 270 13.22 11.06 3.92
C SER A 270 13.04 9.69 4.57
N THR A 271 14.03 9.28 5.37
CA THR A 271 13.86 8.21 6.36
C THR A 271 13.30 8.79 7.66
N ILE A 272 13.80 9.96 8.05
CA ILE A 272 13.44 10.66 9.29
C ILE A 272 11.92 10.81 9.48
N MET A 273 11.16 11.12 8.41
CA MET A 273 9.71 11.31 8.54
C MET A 273 8.97 10.07 9.06
N PHE A 274 9.55 8.89 8.88
CA PHE A 274 8.97 7.61 9.30
C PHE A 274 9.57 7.09 10.61
N SER A 275 10.38 7.91 11.30
CA SER A 275 11.11 7.50 12.49
C SER A 275 10.48 7.99 13.79
N ASP A 276 10.88 7.35 14.88
CA ASP A 276 10.64 7.73 16.25
C ASP A 276 11.55 8.87 16.75
N LEU A 277 12.33 9.49 15.86
CA LEU A 277 13.16 10.64 16.21
C LEU A 277 12.25 11.83 16.57
N ASP A 278 12.64 12.56 17.61
CA ASP A 278 11.92 13.75 18.03
C ASP A 278 12.08 14.88 17.00
N ILE A 279 10.98 15.50 16.59
CA ILE A 279 10.98 16.75 15.81
C ILE A 279 11.11 17.96 16.73
N ILE A 280 10.44 17.90 17.88
CA ILE A 280 10.55 18.79 19.04
C ILE A 280 10.42 17.94 20.30
N ASP A 281 10.77 18.49 21.46
CA ASP A 281 10.72 17.76 22.74
C ASP A 281 9.37 17.06 22.97
N GLY A 282 9.38 15.72 22.91
CA GLY A 282 8.22 14.87 23.18
C GLY A 282 7.27 14.64 22.01
N GLU A 283 7.55 15.20 20.82
CA GLU A 283 6.82 14.89 19.59
C GLU A 283 7.74 14.23 18.56
N LYS A 284 7.30 13.10 18.02
CA LYS A 284 8.08 12.30 17.06
C LYS A 284 7.68 12.58 15.62
N TRP A 285 8.60 12.35 14.68
CA TRP A 285 8.36 12.53 13.24
C TRP A 285 7.23 11.65 12.68
N ILE A 286 7.21 10.37 13.04
CA ILE A 286 6.18 9.42 12.59
C ILE A 286 4.77 9.81 13.05
N ASP A 287 4.66 10.59 14.13
CA ASP A 287 3.39 11.03 14.71
C ASP A 287 2.86 12.33 14.10
N GLN A 288 3.64 12.96 13.22
CA GLN A 288 3.23 14.20 12.58
C GLN A 288 2.23 13.95 11.45
N ASP A 289 1.11 14.67 11.53
CA ASP A 289 0.01 14.62 10.57
C ASP A 289 -0.40 13.17 10.20
N GLN A 290 -0.12 12.73 8.97
CA GLN A 290 -0.46 11.42 8.45
C GLN A 290 0.77 10.62 8.00
N ASN A 291 1.95 10.90 8.57
CA ASN A 291 3.21 10.22 8.20
C ASN A 291 3.13 8.70 8.45
N LEU A 292 2.53 8.26 9.56
CA LEU A 292 2.30 6.84 9.84
C LEU A 292 1.32 6.18 8.86
N ASP A 293 0.28 6.90 8.43
CA ASP A 293 -0.67 6.36 7.46
C ASP A 293 -0.01 6.26 6.06
N LEU A 294 0.81 7.25 5.69
CA LEU A 294 1.60 7.20 4.46
C LEU A 294 2.56 6.00 4.45
N TRP A 295 3.22 5.73 5.60
CA TRP A 295 4.06 4.55 5.76
C TRP A 295 3.28 3.27 5.46
N LYS A 296 2.14 3.06 6.12
CA LYS A 296 1.30 1.87 5.94
C LYS A 296 0.81 1.73 4.50
N ASN A 297 0.30 2.81 3.89
CA ASN A 297 -0.16 2.77 2.51
C ASN A 297 0.96 2.42 1.53
N THR A 298 2.17 2.93 1.79
CA THR A 298 3.36 2.64 0.98
C THR A 298 3.75 1.16 1.08
N ILE A 299 3.77 0.59 2.29
CA ILE A 299 4.04 -0.83 2.51
C ILE A 299 3.00 -1.71 1.81
N LEU A 300 1.71 -1.41 1.97
CA LEU A 300 0.63 -2.15 1.29
C LEU A 300 0.72 -2.08 -0.23
N TRP A 301 1.12 -0.92 -0.76
CA TRP A 301 1.39 -0.80 -2.19
C TRP A 301 2.62 -1.60 -2.59
N LEU A 302 3.73 -1.58 -1.85
CA LEU A 302 4.91 -2.37 -2.19
C LEU A 302 4.64 -3.88 -2.15
N LEU A 303 3.83 -4.35 -1.20
CA LEU A 303 3.36 -5.74 -1.10
C LEU A 303 2.31 -6.11 -2.16
N ARG A 304 1.98 -5.19 -3.07
CA ARG A 304 1.00 -5.38 -4.16
C ARG A 304 -0.42 -5.69 -3.68
N TYR A 305 -0.71 -5.38 -2.42
CA TYR A 305 -2.04 -5.52 -1.86
C TYR A 305 -3.00 -4.45 -2.41
N THR A 306 -2.49 -3.23 -2.63
CA THR A 306 -3.21 -2.15 -3.33
C THR A 306 -2.69 -1.95 -4.75
N PRO A 307 -3.48 -1.43 -5.71
CA PRO A 307 -4.92 -1.38 -5.63
C PRO A 307 -5.49 -2.80 -5.49
N HIS A 308 -6.55 -2.95 -4.70
CA HIS A 308 -7.24 -4.23 -4.60
C HIS A 308 -7.59 -4.70 -6.02
N PRO A 309 -7.34 -5.97 -6.36
CA PRO A 309 -7.76 -6.50 -7.64
C PRO A 309 -9.26 -6.25 -7.81
N GLU A 310 -9.65 -5.60 -8.91
CA GLU A 310 -11.06 -5.42 -9.26
C GLU A 310 -11.70 -6.80 -9.29
N LEU A 311 -12.74 -7.00 -8.47
CA LEU A 311 -13.44 -8.28 -8.47
C LEU A 311 -14.01 -8.53 -9.87
N PRO A 312 -13.88 -9.77 -10.40
CA PRO A 312 -14.73 -10.17 -11.50
C PRO A 312 -16.17 -9.99 -11.02
N ALA A 313 -16.95 -9.18 -11.74
CA ALA A 313 -18.35 -8.95 -11.43
C ALA A 313 -19.00 -10.29 -11.08
N LEU A 314 -19.63 -10.39 -9.89
CA LEU A 314 -20.39 -11.56 -9.46
C LEU A 314 -21.14 -12.09 -10.68
N PRO A 315 -21.03 -13.39 -11.02
CA PRO A 315 -21.78 -13.92 -12.15
C PRO A 315 -23.25 -13.70 -11.85
N LEU A 316 -23.83 -12.62 -12.41
CA LEU A 316 -25.25 -12.40 -12.42
C LEU A 316 -25.78 -13.63 -13.14
N LEU A 317 -26.34 -14.56 -12.37
CA LEU A 317 -27.05 -15.71 -12.91
C LEU A 317 -27.95 -15.12 -14.01
N PRO A 318 -27.75 -15.52 -15.28
CA PRO A 318 -28.49 -14.89 -16.37
C PRO A 318 -29.96 -14.97 -16.02
N PHE A 319 -30.73 -13.89 -16.24
CA PHE A 319 -32.14 -13.77 -15.84
C PHE A 319 -32.96 -15.05 -16.12
N TRP A 320 -32.63 -15.76 -17.20
CA TRP A 320 -33.17 -17.07 -17.57
C TRP A 320 -33.05 -18.16 -16.50
N SER A 321 -31.95 -18.21 -15.76
CA SER A 321 -31.71 -19.15 -14.66
C SER A 321 -32.67 -18.88 -13.50
N TYR A 322 -32.89 -17.60 -13.18
CA TYR A 322 -33.88 -17.19 -12.17
C TYR A 322 -35.30 -17.52 -12.63
N ALA A 323 -35.64 -17.22 -13.89
CA ALA A 323 -36.92 -17.56 -14.48
C ALA A 323 -37.18 -19.08 -14.45
N LEU A 324 -36.18 -19.91 -14.74
CA LEU A 324 -36.28 -21.37 -14.70
C LEU A 324 -36.54 -21.90 -13.28
N ILE A 325 -35.88 -21.34 -12.26
CA ILE A 325 -36.11 -21.73 -10.86
C ILE A 325 -37.54 -21.39 -10.45
N VAL A 326 -38.01 -20.17 -10.77
CA VAL A 326 -39.38 -19.73 -10.45
C VAL A 326 -40.42 -20.59 -11.17
N VAL A 327 -40.21 -20.90 -12.45
CA VAL A 327 -41.10 -21.78 -13.23
C VAL A 327 -41.08 -23.21 -12.66
N GLY A 328 -39.91 -23.75 -12.33
CA GLY A 328 -39.78 -25.08 -11.74
C GLY A 328 -40.54 -25.21 -10.42
N ILE A 329 -40.40 -24.22 -9.54
CA ILE A 329 -41.14 -24.16 -8.28
C ILE A 329 -42.66 -24.05 -8.53
N ALA A 330 -43.09 -23.21 -9.47
CA ALA A 330 -44.50 -23.06 -9.83
C ALA A 330 -45.11 -24.37 -10.36
N VAL A 331 -44.37 -25.12 -11.18
CA VAL A 331 -44.80 -26.43 -11.70
C VAL A 331 -44.95 -27.46 -10.57
N ILE A 332 -44.01 -27.51 -9.62
CA ILE A 332 -44.07 -28.41 -8.46
C ILE A 332 -45.32 -28.11 -7.61
N ILE A 333 -45.59 -26.84 -7.33
CA ILE A 333 -46.77 -26.41 -6.55
C ILE A 333 -48.06 -26.73 -7.28
N PHE A 334 -48.10 -26.50 -8.58
CA PHE A 334 -49.26 -26.83 -9.39
C PHE A 334 -49.52 -28.34 -9.40
N GLY A 335 -48.47 -29.15 -9.56
CA GLY A 335 -48.54 -30.61 -9.48
C GLY A 335 -49.07 -31.09 -8.12
N MET A 336 -48.55 -30.55 -7.01
CA MET A 336 -49.05 -30.86 -5.66
C MET A 336 -50.52 -30.45 -5.48
N SER A 337 -50.92 -29.30 -6.03
CA SER A 337 -52.30 -28.81 -5.96
C SER A 337 -53.28 -29.71 -6.72
N VAL A 338 -52.89 -30.20 -7.89
CA VAL A 338 -53.68 -31.15 -8.69
C VAL A 338 -53.78 -32.50 -7.98
N LEU A 339 -52.69 -33.01 -7.41
CA LEU A 339 -52.69 -34.25 -6.62
C LEU A 339 -53.62 -34.15 -5.40
N LEU A 340 -53.53 -33.06 -4.63
CA LEU A 340 -54.41 -32.80 -3.50
C LEU A 340 -55.88 -32.68 -3.92
N TYR A 341 -56.15 -32.05 -5.07
CA TYR A 341 -57.50 -31.94 -5.61
C TYR A 341 -58.07 -33.31 -6.01
N ARG A 342 -57.29 -34.14 -6.72
CA ARG A 342 -57.68 -35.51 -7.10
C ARG A 342 -57.92 -36.39 -5.87
N TYR A 343 -57.02 -36.33 -4.88
CA TYR A 343 -57.20 -37.06 -3.62
C TYR A 343 -58.50 -36.67 -2.91
N ARG A 344 -58.86 -35.38 -2.92
CA ARG A 344 -60.09 -34.89 -2.28
C ARG A 344 -61.38 -35.28 -3.02
N ILE A 345 -61.32 -35.45 -4.34
CA ILE A 345 -62.44 -35.97 -5.15
C ILE A 345 -62.63 -37.46 -4.87
N ASN A 346 -61.56 -38.25 -4.89
CA ASN A 346 -61.64 -39.69 -4.64
C ASN A 346 -62.18 -40.02 -3.23
N LYS A 347 -61.85 -39.19 -2.23
CA LYS A 347 -62.40 -39.34 -0.88
C LYS A 347 -63.89 -38.99 -0.75
N LYS A 348 -64.45 -38.20 -1.68
CA LYS A 348 -65.89 -37.91 -1.74
C LYS A 348 -66.70 -38.99 -2.44
N THR A 349 -66.06 -39.78 -3.32
CA THR A 349 -66.72 -40.89 -4.03
C THR A 349 -66.85 -42.17 -3.20
N GLU A 350 -66.11 -42.32 -2.10
CA GLU A 350 -66.23 -43.49 -1.21
C GLU A 350 -67.38 -43.42 -0.20
N PHE A 351 -68.04 -42.26 -0.02
CA PHE A 351 -69.29 -42.19 0.76
C PHE A 351 -70.51 -42.40 -0.14
N LYS A 352 -70.67 -43.64 -0.65
CA LYS A 352 -71.98 -44.15 -1.06
C LYS A 352 -72.14 -45.61 -0.65
N VAL A 353 -73.25 -45.82 0.07
CA VAL A 353 -73.96 -47.07 0.39
C VAL A 353 -73.49 -47.83 1.64
N LYS A 354 -74.23 -47.65 2.73
CA LYS A 354 -75.27 -48.61 3.12
C LYS A 354 -76.50 -47.86 3.63
#